data_AF-A0A962I191-F1
#
_entry.id   AF-A0A962I191-F1
#
_cell.length_a   1.000
_cell.length_b   1.000
_cell.length_c   1.000
_cell.angle_alpha   90.00
_cell.angle_beta   90.00
_cell.angle_gamma   90.00
#
_symmetry.space_group_name_H-M   'P 1'
#
loop_
_entity.id
_entity.type
_entity.pdbx_description
1 polymer ?
#
loop_
_entity_poly.entity_id
_entity_poly.type
_entity_poly.pdbx_seq_one_letter_code
_entity_poly.pdbx_strand_id
1 'polypeptide(L)'
;MDTRPICSTCGTQFATLPAAHVSCPVCADERQYVGWQGQRWTGLAQLRQTHRIHAEDDAGLFSLDLSPGFAIGQRMALLPTPGMNLLWESLSLVTDEAVAALHQRGGVDAIAISHPHFYAAMLEWSEALDDVPILLHDADRDWVRRPSARIEFWRGDALRL
;
A
#
# COMPACT_ATOMS: atom_id res chain seq x y z
N MET A 1 -6.74 13.77 12.65
CA MET A 1 -6.25 14.18 11.31
C MET A 1 -5.06 13.31 11.02
N ASP A 2 -5.13 12.46 10.01
CA ASP A 2 -4.06 11.51 9.70
C ASP A 2 -2.83 12.28 9.18
N THR A 3 -1.85 12.45 10.06
CA THR A 3 -0.64 13.28 9.88
C THR A 3 0.54 12.49 9.35
N ARG A 4 0.35 11.21 8.99
CA ARG A 4 1.44 10.34 8.59
C ARG A 4 1.96 10.70 7.20
N PRO A 5 3.27 10.88 7.04
CA PRO A 5 3.84 11.30 5.77
C PRO A 5 3.94 10.14 4.80
N ILE A 6 3.61 10.45 3.56
CA ILE A 6 3.71 9.58 2.39
C ILE A 6 4.80 10.13 1.49
N CYS A 7 5.76 9.29 1.11
CA CYS A 7 6.76 9.65 0.12
C CYS A 7 6.07 9.93 -1.22
N SER A 8 6.24 11.13 -1.79
CA SER A 8 5.59 11.49 -3.07
C SER A 8 6.16 10.73 -4.27
N THR A 9 7.31 10.07 -4.13
CA THR A 9 7.95 9.30 -5.21
C THR A 9 7.55 7.83 -5.20
N CYS A 10 7.66 7.14 -4.07
CA CYS A 10 7.34 5.70 -3.98
C CYS A 10 5.99 5.39 -3.32
N GLY A 11 5.31 6.37 -2.73
CA GLY A 11 4.00 6.18 -2.09
C GLY A 11 4.04 5.51 -0.71
N THR A 12 5.19 5.03 -0.23
CA THR A 12 5.31 4.43 1.11
C THR A 12 4.96 5.44 2.20
N GLN A 13 4.03 5.06 3.08
CA GLN A 13 3.66 5.80 4.28
C GLN A 13 4.62 5.46 5.44
N PHE A 14 5.02 6.48 6.19
CA PHE A 14 5.93 6.36 7.33
C PHE A 14 5.18 6.65 8.64
N ALA A 15 5.67 6.09 9.76
CA ALA A 15 5.09 6.38 11.07
C ALA A 15 5.24 7.85 11.49
N THR A 16 6.39 8.45 11.16
CA THR A 16 6.72 9.85 11.42
C THR A 16 7.53 10.41 10.26
N LEU A 17 7.56 11.75 10.12
CA LEU A 17 8.46 12.38 9.15
C LEU A 17 9.89 12.00 9.51
N PRO A 18 10.67 11.46 8.57
CA PRO A 18 12.10 11.32 8.79
C PRO A 18 12.68 12.69 9.12
N ALA A 19 13.69 12.74 10.00
CA ALA A 19 14.40 13.98 10.30
C ALA A 19 14.85 14.68 9.00
N ALA A 20 15.03 16.01 9.02
CA ALA A 20 15.17 16.88 7.85
C ALA A 20 16.26 16.52 6.79
N HIS A 21 17.03 15.45 7.02
CA HIS A 21 18.09 14.94 6.13
C HIS A 21 17.97 13.45 5.80
N VAL A 22 16.92 12.77 6.25
CA VAL A 22 16.76 11.33 6.02
C VAL A 22 15.98 11.12 4.71
N SER A 23 16.69 10.62 3.70
CA SER A 23 16.10 10.15 2.45
C SER A 23 15.12 9.00 2.70
N CYS A 24 14.11 8.86 1.85
CA CYS A 24 13.27 7.67 1.86
C CYS A 24 14.16 6.45 1.51
N PRO A 25 14.36 5.46 2.40
CA PRO A 25 15.25 4.34 2.10
C PRO A 25 14.77 3.55 0.88
N VAL A 26 13.45 3.43 0.72
CA VAL A 26 12.81 2.79 -0.43
C VAL A 26 13.15 3.51 -1.75
N CYS A 27 13.29 4.84 -1.75
CA CYS A 27 13.70 5.61 -2.94
C CYS A 27 15.22 5.63 -3.14
N ALA A 28 16.00 5.44 -2.07
CA ALA A 28 17.45 5.35 -2.12
C ALA A 28 17.96 3.94 -2.47
N ASP A 29 17.08 2.93 -2.48
CA ASP A 29 17.33 1.61 -3.04
C ASP A 29 17.63 1.73 -4.55
N GLU A 30 18.62 0.97 -5.02
CA GLU A 30 19.08 1.02 -6.41
C GLU A 30 18.03 0.62 -7.45
N ARG A 31 16.98 -0.10 -7.04
CA ARG A 31 15.84 -0.49 -7.90
C ARG A 31 14.77 0.60 -7.95
N GLN A 32 15.01 1.73 -7.30
CA GLN A 32 14.14 2.90 -7.29
C GLN A 32 14.95 4.18 -7.53
N TYR A 33 14.30 5.32 -7.41
CA TYR A 33 14.91 6.62 -7.60
C TYR A 33 14.41 7.65 -6.58
N VAL A 34 15.27 8.64 -6.30
CA VAL A 34 14.85 9.89 -5.67
C VAL A 34 14.29 10.81 -6.75
N GLY A 35 13.13 11.42 -6.51
CA GLY A 35 12.52 12.32 -7.49
C GLY A 35 13.42 13.50 -7.88
N TRP A 36 13.30 13.98 -9.12
CA TRP A 36 14.11 15.07 -9.68
C TRP A 36 14.11 16.37 -8.86
N GLN A 37 13.04 16.62 -8.10
CA GLN A 37 12.90 17.78 -7.20
C GLN A 37 13.36 17.47 -5.77
N GLY A 38 14.10 16.38 -5.58
CA GLY A 38 14.47 15.84 -4.27
C GLY A 38 13.32 15.09 -3.59
N GLN A 39 13.55 14.73 -2.33
CA GLN A 39 12.58 14.02 -1.51
C GLN A 39 11.42 14.93 -1.12
N ARG A 40 10.19 14.54 -1.48
CA ARG A 40 8.95 15.25 -1.12
C ARG A 40 8.02 14.32 -0.34
N TRP A 41 7.17 14.95 0.46
CA TRP A 41 6.24 14.28 1.37
C TRP A 41 4.84 14.88 1.22
N THR A 42 3.84 14.03 1.32
CA THR A 42 2.40 14.37 1.35
C THR A 42 1.73 13.58 2.48
N GLY A 43 0.41 13.58 2.56
CA GLY A 43 -0.38 12.71 3.45
C GLY A 43 -1.73 12.36 2.85
N LEU A 44 -2.47 11.42 3.48
CA LEU A 44 -3.76 10.96 2.97
C LEU A 44 -4.74 12.12 2.73
N ALA A 45 -4.82 13.08 3.65
CA ALA A 45 -5.71 14.24 3.53
C ALA A 45 -5.40 15.10 2.29
N GLN A 46 -4.12 15.30 1.96
CA GLN A 46 -3.70 16.07 0.79
C GLN A 46 -3.93 15.28 -0.51
N LEU A 47 -3.65 13.97 -0.50
CA LEU A 47 -3.94 13.10 -1.64
C LEU A 47 -5.43 13.07 -1.94
N ARG A 48 -6.29 12.94 -0.91
CA ARG A 48 -7.76 12.95 -1.08
C ARG A 48 -8.30 14.24 -1.71
N GLN A 49 -7.61 15.37 -1.59
CA GLN A 49 -8.04 16.62 -2.24
C GLN A 49 -7.85 16.59 -3.75
N THR A 50 -6.86 15.83 -4.24
CA THR A 50 -6.37 15.92 -5.63
C THR A 50 -6.48 14.61 -6.41
N HIS A 51 -6.63 13.48 -5.72
CA HIS A 51 -6.67 12.13 -6.28
C HIS A 51 -7.96 11.43 -5.88
N ARG A 52 -8.40 10.50 -6.72
CA ARG A 52 -9.50 9.57 -6.47
C ARG A 52 -9.01 8.16 -6.72
N ILE A 53 -9.65 7.19 -6.07
CA ILE A 53 -9.47 5.79 -6.43
C ILE A 53 -10.36 5.52 -7.65
N HIS A 54 -9.73 5.06 -8.72
CA HIS A 54 -10.40 4.54 -9.90
C HIS A 54 -10.51 3.01 -9.75
N ALA A 55 -11.67 2.47 -10.11
CA ALA A 55 -11.96 1.05 -10.02
C ALA A 55 -12.25 0.52 -11.43
N GLU A 56 -11.55 -0.53 -11.84
CA GLU A 56 -11.70 -1.14 -13.16
C GLU A 56 -11.72 -2.66 -13.10
N ASP A 57 -12.24 -3.27 -14.17
CA ASP A 57 -11.98 -4.68 -14.49
C ASP A 57 -10.72 -4.72 -15.34
N ASP A 58 -9.66 -5.36 -14.83
CA ASP A 58 -8.42 -5.60 -15.55
C ASP A 58 -8.28 -7.11 -15.77
N ALA A 59 -8.55 -7.55 -17.00
CA ALA A 59 -8.52 -8.96 -17.39
C ALA A 59 -9.34 -9.89 -16.46
N GLY A 60 -10.51 -9.44 -16.02
CA GLY A 60 -11.39 -10.19 -15.11
C GLY A 60 -11.05 -10.08 -13.63
N LEU A 61 -10.07 -9.25 -13.25
CA LEU A 61 -9.75 -8.93 -11.87
C LEU A 61 -10.25 -7.53 -11.52
N PHE A 62 -10.93 -7.42 -10.37
CA PHE A 62 -11.29 -6.13 -9.83
C PHE A 62 -10.03 -5.41 -9.34
N SER A 63 -9.66 -4.35 -10.03
CA SER A 63 -8.45 -3.59 -9.79
C SER A 63 -8.76 -2.16 -9.39
N LEU A 64 -7.88 -1.58 -8.57
CA LEU A 64 -7.97 -0.21 -8.12
C LEU A 64 -6.62 0.50 -8.35
N ASP A 65 -6.69 1.74 -8.81
CA ASP A 65 -5.55 2.63 -9.02
C ASP A 65 -5.90 4.07 -8.61
N LEU A 66 -4.90 4.96 -8.64
CA LEU A 66 -5.11 6.39 -8.36
C LEU A 66 -5.23 7.19 -9.66
N SER A 67 -6.27 8.02 -9.72
CA SER A 67 -6.50 8.97 -10.82
C SER A 67 -6.58 10.41 -10.29
N PRO A 68 -5.75 11.35 -10.81
CA PRO A 68 -4.59 11.12 -11.68
C PRO A 68 -3.54 10.22 -11.01
N GLY A 69 -2.60 9.66 -11.79
CA GLY A 69 -1.57 8.76 -11.28
C GLY A 69 -0.71 9.38 -10.18
N PHE A 70 -0.33 8.57 -9.19
CA PHE A 70 0.52 8.97 -8.06
C PHE A 70 1.73 8.05 -7.89
N ALA A 71 2.83 8.61 -7.39
CA ALA A 71 4.06 7.88 -7.12
C ALA A 71 4.51 7.03 -8.33
N ILE A 72 4.75 5.73 -8.11
CA ILE A 72 5.16 4.79 -9.16
C ILE A 72 3.99 4.21 -9.98
N GLY A 73 2.78 4.76 -9.85
CA GLY A 73 1.59 4.26 -10.56
C GLY A 73 1.14 2.89 -10.04
N GLN A 74 1.13 2.72 -8.71
CA GLN A 74 0.72 1.48 -8.06
C GLN A 74 -0.73 1.12 -8.41
N ARG A 75 -0.97 -0.18 -8.57
CA ARG A 75 -2.29 -0.79 -8.70
C ARG A 75 -2.43 -1.86 -7.63
N MET A 76 -3.62 -1.98 -7.07
CA MET A 76 -4.01 -3.10 -6.20
C MET A 76 -5.11 -3.92 -6.89
N ALA A 77 -5.18 -5.21 -6.62
CA ALA A 77 -6.19 -6.10 -7.21
C ALA A 77 -6.79 -7.04 -6.17
N LEU A 78 -8.10 -7.30 -6.28
CA LEU A 78 -8.78 -8.33 -5.50
C LEU A 78 -8.64 -9.67 -6.22
N LEU A 79 -7.99 -10.63 -5.57
CA LEU A 79 -7.79 -11.99 -6.05
C LEU A 79 -8.73 -12.95 -5.30
N PRO A 80 -9.86 -13.35 -5.91
CA PRO A 80 -10.71 -14.38 -5.33
C PRO A 80 -10.03 -15.75 -5.46
N THR A 81 -9.82 -16.44 -4.35
CA THR A 81 -9.30 -17.81 -4.31
C THR A 81 -10.31 -18.74 -3.64
N PRO A 82 -10.17 -20.07 -3.78
CA PRO A 82 -11.00 -21.01 -3.02
C PRO A 82 -10.79 -20.85 -1.51
N GLY A 83 -11.71 -20.16 -0.84
CA GLY A 83 -11.73 -20.01 0.62
C GLY A 83 -11.17 -18.70 1.16
N MET A 84 -10.62 -17.82 0.31
CA MET A 84 -10.24 -16.46 0.71
C MET A 84 -10.21 -15.46 -0.45
N ASN A 85 -10.45 -14.20 -0.12
CA ASN A 85 -10.23 -13.04 -0.97
C ASN A 85 -8.92 -12.34 -0.56
N LEU A 86 -7.91 -12.43 -1.40
CA LEU A 86 -6.61 -11.80 -1.16
C LEU A 86 -6.54 -10.45 -1.88
N LEU A 87 -6.14 -9.41 -1.17
CA LEU A 87 -5.84 -8.12 -1.77
C LEU A 87 -4.35 -8.04 -2.11
N TRP A 88 -4.04 -7.96 -3.40
CA TRP A 88 -2.68 -7.91 -3.90
C TRP A 88 -2.20 -6.46 -4.03
N GLU A 89 -1.07 -6.16 -3.39
CA GLU A 89 -0.48 -4.82 -3.21
C GLU A 89 -1.35 -3.85 -2.40
N SER A 90 -0.93 -2.57 -2.36
CA SER A 90 -1.62 -1.51 -1.63
C SER A 90 -1.52 -0.17 -2.37
N LEU A 91 -2.51 0.70 -2.19
CA LEU A 91 -2.49 2.09 -2.67
C LEU A 91 -2.13 3.07 -1.56
N SER A 92 -1.65 4.25 -1.96
CA SER A 92 -1.28 5.34 -1.03
C SER A 92 -2.48 6.14 -0.50
N LEU A 93 -3.69 5.78 -0.89
CA LEU A 93 -4.94 6.41 -0.48
C LEU A 93 -5.97 5.32 -0.18
N VAL A 94 -6.80 5.56 0.82
CA VAL A 94 -7.98 4.76 1.16
C VAL A 94 -9.21 5.66 1.09
N THR A 95 -10.29 5.17 0.49
CA THR A 95 -11.59 5.87 0.47
C THR A 95 -12.72 4.91 0.81
N ASP A 96 -13.78 5.45 1.40
CA ASP A 96 -14.93 4.69 1.86
C ASP A 96 -15.63 3.98 0.68
N GLU A 97 -15.64 4.61 -0.50
CA GLU A 97 -16.20 4.03 -1.72
C GLU A 97 -15.43 2.79 -2.18
N ALA A 98 -14.10 2.82 -2.11
CA ALA A 98 -13.27 1.69 -2.51
C ALA A 98 -13.39 0.53 -1.51
N VAL A 99 -13.43 0.83 -0.21
CA VAL A 99 -13.70 -0.16 0.85
C VAL A 99 -15.07 -0.82 0.65
N ALA A 100 -16.11 -0.01 0.41
CA ALA A 100 -17.45 -0.53 0.13
C ALA A 100 -17.49 -1.41 -1.12
N ALA A 101 -16.76 -1.05 -2.18
CA ALA A 101 -16.67 -1.86 -3.40
C ALA A 101 -15.99 -3.22 -3.16
N LEU A 102 -14.97 -3.29 -2.30
CA LEU A 102 -14.34 -4.54 -1.89
C LEU A 102 -15.30 -5.39 -1.03
N HIS A 103 -16.01 -4.79 -0.08
CA HIS A 103 -17.01 -5.51 0.73
C HIS A 103 -18.16 -6.09 -0.11
N GLN A 104 -18.64 -5.34 -1.10
CA GLN A 104 -19.66 -5.83 -2.06
C GLN A 104 -19.21 -7.04 -2.87
N ARG A 105 -17.89 -7.28 -2.95
CA ARG A 105 -17.27 -8.40 -3.69
C ARG A 105 -16.86 -9.56 -2.78
N GLY A 106 -17.39 -9.59 -1.56
CA GLY A 106 -17.14 -10.66 -0.59
C GLY A 106 -16.07 -10.32 0.46
N GLY A 107 -15.61 -9.07 0.52
CA GLY A 107 -14.63 -8.63 1.51
C GLY A 107 -13.20 -9.02 1.13
N VAL A 108 -12.28 -8.77 2.07
CA VAL A 108 -10.86 -9.09 1.97
C VAL A 108 -10.49 -9.86 3.23
N ASP A 109 -9.75 -10.96 3.09
CA ASP A 109 -9.31 -11.77 4.23
C ASP A 109 -7.85 -11.48 4.61
N ALA A 110 -7.04 -11.03 3.66
CA ALA A 110 -5.65 -10.64 3.87
C ALA A 110 -5.17 -9.69 2.77
N ILE A 111 -4.13 -8.92 3.07
CA ILE A 111 -3.36 -8.13 2.11
C ILE A 111 -2.01 -8.81 1.90
N ALA A 112 -1.64 -9.16 0.66
CA ALA A 112 -0.29 -9.60 0.34
C ALA A 112 0.39 -8.56 -0.53
N ILE A 113 1.65 -8.25 -0.20
CA ILE A 113 2.42 -7.22 -0.89
C ILE A 113 3.73 -7.83 -1.33
N SER A 114 4.07 -7.69 -2.61
CA SER A 114 5.16 -8.46 -3.20
C SER A 114 6.54 -8.04 -2.70
N HIS A 115 6.76 -6.73 -2.50
CA HIS A 115 8.06 -6.17 -2.09
C HIS A 115 7.93 -4.70 -1.61
N PRO A 116 8.98 -4.12 -1.01
CA PRO A 116 8.93 -2.84 -0.27
C PRO A 116 8.40 -1.62 -1.01
N HIS A 117 8.56 -1.57 -2.34
CA HIS A 117 8.14 -0.44 -3.15
C HIS A 117 6.61 -0.31 -3.25
N PHE A 118 5.85 -1.34 -2.85
CA PHE A 118 4.39 -1.38 -2.89
C PHE A 118 3.72 -1.32 -1.50
N TYR A 119 4.50 -1.06 -0.43
CA TYR A 119 3.95 -1.02 0.94
C TYR A 119 2.95 0.12 1.16
N ALA A 120 3.06 1.19 0.38
CA ALA A 120 2.07 2.27 0.28
C ALA A 120 1.44 2.68 1.62
N ALA A 121 0.10 2.75 1.70
CA ALA A 121 -0.66 2.95 2.93
C ALA A 121 -1.27 1.64 3.46
N MET A 122 -0.53 0.52 3.37
CA MET A 122 -1.02 -0.84 3.71
C MET A 122 -1.72 -0.94 5.08
N LEU A 123 -1.28 -0.18 6.07
CA LEU A 123 -1.88 -0.20 7.40
C LEU A 123 -3.21 0.56 7.48
N GLU A 124 -3.38 1.62 6.69
CA GLU A 124 -4.68 2.30 6.57
C GLU A 124 -5.69 1.40 5.84
N TRP A 125 -5.22 0.66 4.83
CA TRP A 125 -6.05 -0.34 4.14
C TRP A 125 -6.47 -1.48 5.05
N SER A 126 -5.52 -2.04 5.80
CA SER A 126 -5.81 -3.09 6.78
C SER A 126 -6.81 -2.61 7.84
N GLU A 127 -6.63 -1.42 8.40
CA GLU A 127 -7.57 -0.83 9.37
C GLU A 127 -8.97 -0.60 8.78
N ALA A 128 -9.06 -0.14 7.54
CA ALA A 128 -10.33 0.11 6.87
C ALA A 128 -11.05 -1.17 6.41
N LEU A 129 -10.34 -2.28 6.30
CA LEU A 129 -10.83 -3.60 5.91
C LEU A 129 -10.88 -4.52 7.14
N ASP A 130 -11.42 -4.04 8.25
CA ASP A 130 -11.66 -4.84 9.47
C ASP A 130 -10.41 -5.48 10.08
N ASP A 131 -9.28 -4.76 10.06
CA ASP A 131 -8.00 -5.17 10.65
C ASP A 131 -7.40 -6.45 10.05
N VAL A 132 -7.66 -6.73 8.76
CA VAL A 132 -7.11 -7.90 8.05
C VAL A 132 -5.57 -7.95 8.10
N PRO A 133 -4.96 -9.14 8.20
CA PRO A 133 -3.52 -9.29 8.23
C PRO A 133 -2.84 -8.83 6.93
N ILE A 134 -1.63 -8.30 7.08
CA ILE A 134 -0.73 -7.91 5.99
C ILE A 134 0.41 -8.91 5.94
N LEU A 135 0.48 -9.68 4.86
CA LEU A 135 1.44 -10.75 4.64
C LEU A 135 2.67 -10.18 3.91
N LEU A 136 3.82 -10.14 4.59
CA LEU A 136 5.09 -9.67 4.03
C LEU A 136 6.16 -10.74 4.15
N HIS A 137 7.10 -10.81 3.21
CA HIS A 137 8.24 -11.71 3.36
C HIS A 137 9.23 -11.17 4.43
N ASP A 138 9.79 -12.05 5.26
CA ASP A 138 10.69 -11.68 6.37
C ASP A 138 11.99 -11.03 5.89
N ALA A 139 12.44 -11.34 4.68
CA ALA A 139 13.62 -10.68 4.08
C ALA A 139 13.40 -9.17 3.89
N ASP A 140 12.14 -8.73 3.81
CA ASP A 140 11.81 -7.33 3.61
C ASP A 140 11.48 -6.57 4.90
N ARG A 141 11.63 -7.22 6.07
CA ARG A 141 11.31 -6.63 7.38
C ARG A 141 11.95 -5.27 7.61
N ASP A 142 13.21 -5.13 7.21
CA ASP A 142 13.99 -3.90 7.39
C ASP A 142 13.53 -2.74 6.52
N TRP A 143 12.58 -2.96 5.61
CA TRP A 143 11.95 -1.93 4.79
C TRP A 143 10.63 -1.41 5.37
N VAL A 144 10.04 -2.08 6.35
CA VAL A 144 8.79 -1.63 6.98
C VAL A 144 9.03 -0.29 7.69
N ARG A 145 8.36 0.76 7.24
CA ARG A 145 8.51 2.14 7.78
C ARG A 145 7.51 2.48 8.88
N ARG A 146 6.55 1.58 9.11
CA ARG A 146 5.57 1.67 10.18
C ARG A 146 5.31 0.25 10.73
N PRO A 147 5.98 -0.14 11.82
CA PRO A 147 5.74 -1.43 12.46
C PRO A 147 4.29 -1.55 12.97
N SER A 148 3.73 -2.76 12.93
CA SER A 148 2.36 -3.05 13.39
C SER A 148 2.21 -4.53 13.70
N ALA A 149 1.33 -4.86 14.64
CA ALA A 149 0.94 -6.25 14.94
C ALA A 149 0.12 -6.90 13.82
N ARG A 150 -0.45 -6.09 12.90
CA ARG A 150 -1.18 -6.57 11.71
C ARG A 150 -0.25 -7.11 10.62
N ILE A 151 1.06 -6.90 10.74
CA ILE A 151 2.03 -7.38 9.76
C ILE A 151 2.51 -8.76 10.18
N GLU A 152 2.17 -9.76 9.36
CA GLU A 152 2.60 -11.14 9.52
C GLU A 152 3.73 -11.44 8.55
N PHE A 153 4.88 -11.81 9.10
CA PHE A 153 6.06 -12.13 8.30
C PHE A 153 6.14 -13.62 8.04
N TRP A 154 6.33 -14.00 6.78
CA TRP A 154 6.57 -15.38 6.37
C TRP A 154 8.00 -15.57 5.86
N ARG A 155 8.46 -16.83 5.82
CA ARG A 155 9.83 -17.22 5.42
C ARG A 155 9.79 -18.36 4.42
N GLY A 156 10.85 -18.47 3.63
CA GLY A 156 11.04 -19.54 2.64
C GLY A 156 10.61 -19.08 1.26
N ASP A 157 10.34 -20.03 0.37
CA ASP A 157 10.01 -19.71 -1.03
C ASP A 157 8.51 -19.53 -1.27
N ALA A 158 7.66 -19.98 -0.33
CA ALA A 158 6.21 -19.88 -0.43
C ALA A 158 5.54 -19.84 0.94
N LEU A 159 4.41 -19.13 1.02
CA LEU A 159 3.45 -19.19 2.12
C LEU A 159 2.21 -19.95 1.65
N ARG A 160 1.75 -20.93 2.44
CA ARG A 160 0.51 -21.65 2.18
C ARG A 160 -0.63 -20.99 2.95
N LEU A 161 -1.62 -20.51 2.20
CA LEU A 161 -2.84 -19.87 2.70
C LEU A 161 -4.03 -20.83 2.66
#